data_AF-A0A9E6CGT6-F1
#
_entry.id   AF-A0A9E6CGT6-F1
#
_cell.length_a   1.000
_cell.length_b   1.000
_cell.length_c   1.000
_cell.angle_alpha   90.00
_cell.angle_beta   90.00
_cell.angle_gamma   90.00
#
_symmetry.space_group_name_H-M   'P 1'
#
loop_
_entity.id
_entity.type
_entity.pdbx_description
1 polymer ?
#
loop_
_entity_poly.entity_id
_entity_poly.type
_entity_poly.pdbx_seq_one_letter_code
_entity_poly.pdbx_strand_id
1 'polypeptide(L)'
;MANKSHFNPGHIAMNKLRKNGVAHSSFIKSKLPEKTYHGLFTGDAVKFLRKLPDSSIQLILIDPPYNLDLACWDTFNNYLDWAKQWLDEIYRVLSDTGNCVIFGGFQYQDLKKGDLLEILHYTR
;
A
#
# COMPACT_ATOMS: atom_id res chain seq x y z
N MET A 1 18.81 -11.11 11.75
CA MET A 1 18.31 -12.15 10.82
C MET A 1 18.66 -11.69 9.41
N ALA A 2 19.32 -12.50 8.58
CA ALA A 2 19.61 -12.10 7.19
C ALA A 2 18.28 -11.87 6.45
N ASN A 3 18.19 -10.81 5.65
CA ASN A 3 17.00 -10.53 4.86
C ASN A 3 16.74 -11.72 3.92
N LYS A 4 15.61 -12.42 4.14
CA LYS A 4 15.22 -13.62 3.37
C LYS A 4 15.09 -13.34 1.87
N SER A 5 14.93 -12.07 1.47
CA SER A 5 14.85 -11.67 0.06
C SER A 5 16.14 -11.95 -0.73
N HIS A 6 17.31 -11.95 -0.08
CA HIS A 6 18.59 -12.22 -0.76
C HIS A 6 18.68 -13.63 -1.33
N PHE A 7 17.91 -14.58 -0.79
CA PHE A 7 17.86 -15.96 -1.23
C PHE A 7 16.59 -16.29 -2.03
N ASN A 8 15.79 -15.28 -2.38
CA ASN A 8 14.58 -15.49 -3.15
C ASN A 8 14.95 -15.86 -4.60
N PRO A 9 14.65 -17.10 -5.06
CA PRO A 9 15.06 -17.58 -6.38
C PRO A 9 14.42 -16.79 -7.52
N GLY A 10 13.21 -16.27 -7.33
CA GLY A 10 12.52 -15.42 -8.30
C GLY A 10 13.21 -14.07 -8.49
N HIS A 11 13.56 -13.39 -7.39
CA HIS A 11 14.35 -12.15 -7.45
C HIS A 11 15.72 -12.36 -8.09
N ILE A 12 16.40 -13.45 -7.74
CA ILE A 12 17.69 -13.81 -8.34
C ILE A 12 17.53 -14.04 -9.86
N ALA A 13 16.51 -14.78 -10.28
CA ALA A 13 16.22 -15.03 -11.70
C ALA A 13 15.90 -13.74 -12.47
N MET A 14 15.05 -12.87 -11.94
CA MET A 14 14.73 -11.57 -12.55
C MET A 14 15.98 -10.68 -12.69
N ASN A 15 16.82 -10.64 -11.65
CA ASN A 15 18.08 -9.90 -11.68
C ASN A 15 19.05 -10.48 -12.74
N LYS A 16 19.10 -11.81 -12.90
CA LYS A 16 19.91 -12.48 -13.93
C LYS A 16 19.41 -12.16 -15.34
N LEU A 17 18.09 -12.20 -15.57
CA LEU A 17 17.48 -11.81 -16.84
C LEU A 17 17.86 -10.37 -17.21
N ARG A 18 17.69 -9.43 -16.27
CA ARG A 18 18.08 -8.03 -16.46
C ARG A 18 19.55 -7.86 -16.80
N LYS A 19 20.46 -8.54 -16.08
CA LYS A 19 21.92 -8.49 -16.35
C LYS A 19 22.28 -9.02 -17.74
N ASN A 20 21.52 -10.01 -18.23
CA ASN A 20 21.71 -10.61 -19.55
C ASN A 20 20.98 -9.84 -20.67
N GLY A 21 20.35 -8.70 -20.37
CA GLY A 21 19.58 -7.92 -21.36
C GLY A 21 18.27 -8.59 -21.80
N VAL A 22 17.81 -9.61 -21.08
CA VAL A 22 16.55 -10.32 -21.38
C VAL A 22 15.42 -9.67 -20.60
N ALA A 23 14.38 -9.23 -21.30
CA ALA A 23 13.18 -8.71 -20.68
C ALA A 23 12.37 -9.84 -20.01
N HIS A 24 11.87 -9.60 -18.80
CA HIS A 24 10.92 -10.50 -18.14
C HIS A 24 9.58 -10.48 -18.90
N SER A 25 8.78 -11.55 -18.81
CA SER A 25 7.45 -11.60 -19.47
C SER A 25 6.50 -10.50 -19.01
N SER A 26 6.69 -9.98 -17.80
CA SER A 26 5.95 -8.82 -17.26
C SER A 26 6.52 -7.46 -17.68
N PHE A 27 7.53 -7.42 -18.54
CA PHE A 27 8.12 -6.17 -18.99
C PHE A 27 7.14 -5.44 -19.90
N ILE A 28 6.70 -4.26 -19.48
CA ILE A 28 5.89 -3.37 -20.29
C ILE A 28 6.80 -2.29 -20.88
N LYS A 29 6.81 -2.19 -22.21
CA LYS A 29 7.51 -1.13 -22.92
C LYS A 29 6.77 0.18 -22.69
N SER A 30 7.16 0.92 -21.66
CA SER A 30 6.60 2.23 -21.33
C SER A 30 7.61 3.33 -21.61
N LYS A 31 7.13 4.52 -21.99
CA LYS A 31 7.96 5.72 -22.04
C LYS A 31 8.27 6.11 -20.60
N LEU A 32 9.55 6.08 -20.22
CA LEU A 32 9.97 6.59 -18.92
C LEU A 32 9.77 8.11 -18.88
N PRO A 33 9.35 8.67 -17.73
CA PRO A 33 9.24 10.11 -17.58
C PRO A 33 10.64 10.75 -17.71
N GLU A 34 10.73 11.84 -18.46
CA GLU A 34 11.98 12.60 -18.63
C GLU A 34 12.44 13.24 -17.31
N LYS A 35 11.50 13.52 -16.40
CA LYS A 35 11.74 14.08 -15.07
C LYS A 35 10.70 13.57 -14.07
N THR A 36 11.12 13.37 -12.82
CA THR A 36 10.24 13.00 -11.70
C THR A 36 10.29 14.05 -10.60
N TYR A 37 9.21 14.13 -9.82
CA TYR A 37 9.07 15.01 -8.68
C TYR A 37 8.74 14.18 -7.44
N HIS A 38 9.35 14.53 -6.32
CA HIS A 38 9.24 13.79 -5.06
C HIS A 38 8.93 14.78 -3.94
N GLY A 39 7.96 14.45 -3.10
CA GLY A 39 7.58 15.25 -1.94
C GLY A 39 7.48 14.37 -0.71
N LEU A 40 7.99 14.88 0.42
CA LEU A 40 7.84 14.26 1.73
C LEU A 40 7.00 15.18 2.60
N PHE A 41 5.96 14.62 3.22
CA PHE A 41 5.02 15.37 4.03
C PHE A 41 4.88 14.70 5.40
N THR A 42 4.84 15.52 6.45
CA THR A 42 4.60 15.05 7.82
C THR A 42 3.27 15.62 8.30
N GLY A 43 2.37 14.74 8.71
CA GLY A 43 1.06 15.12 9.20
C GLY A 43 0.06 13.97 9.15
N ASP A 44 -1.20 14.29 9.42
CA ASP A 44 -2.32 13.36 9.31
C ASP A 44 -2.54 12.95 7.85
N ALA A 45 -2.49 11.65 7.57
CA ALA A 45 -2.58 11.09 6.23
C ALA A 45 -3.95 11.34 5.58
N VAL A 46 -5.05 11.24 6.33
CA VAL A 46 -6.42 11.48 5.80
C VAL A 46 -6.57 12.95 5.38
N LYS A 47 -6.11 13.88 6.21
CA LYS A 47 -6.10 15.32 5.87
C LYS A 47 -5.23 15.62 4.66
N PHE A 48 -4.16 14.87 4.44
CA PHE A 48 -3.35 15.00 3.24
C PHE A 48 -4.09 14.49 2.00
N LEU A 49 -4.67 13.29 2.07
CA LEU A 49 -5.43 12.68 0.96
C LEU A 49 -6.56 13.61 0.47
N ARG A 50 -7.27 14.27 1.39
CA ARG A 50 -8.33 15.26 1.07
C ARG A 50 -7.88 16.44 0.22
N LYS A 51 -6.57 16.73 0.16
CA LYS A 51 -6.01 17.80 -0.68
C LYS A 51 -5.71 17.33 -2.10
N LEU A 52 -5.67 16.02 -2.33
CA LEU A 52 -5.39 15.45 -3.64
C LEU A 52 -6.66 15.49 -4.51
N PRO A 53 -6.55 15.76 -5.82
CA PRO A 53 -7.69 15.68 -6.73
C PRO A 53 -8.23 14.26 -6.86
N ASP A 54 -9.50 14.15 -7.23
CA ASP A 54 -10.13 12.89 -7.62
C ASP A 54 -9.37 12.25 -8.79
N SER A 55 -9.32 10.92 -8.82
CA SER A 55 -8.74 10.14 -9.92
C SER A 55 -7.32 10.55 -10.36
N SER A 56 -6.51 11.03 -9.41
CA SER A 56 -5.17 11.58 -9.67
C SER A 56 -4.02 10.60 -9.39
N ILE A 57 -4.29 9.47 -8.74
CA ILE A 57 -3.27 8.53 -8.26
C ILE A 57 -3.38 7.18 -8.98
N GLN A 58 -2.26 6.71 -9.53
CA GLN A 58 -2.16 5.43 -10.24
C GLN A 58 -1.83 4.24 -9.33
N LEU A 59 -1.08 4.46 -8.25
CA LEU A 59 -0.66 3.41 -7.32
C LEU A 59 -0.58 3.97 -5.91
N ILE A 60 -1.22 3.29 -4.96
CA ILE A 60 -1.10 3.55 -3.53
C ILE A 60 -0.52 2.32 -2.86
N LEU A 61 0.52 2.55 -2.04
CA LEU A 61 1.09 1.54 -1.16
C LEU A 61 0.84 2.01 0.28
N ILE A 62 0.14 1.21 1.09
CA ILE A 62 -0.23 1.60 2.45
C ILE A 62 0.01 0.47 3.45
N ASP A 63 0.70 0.80 4.53
CA ASP A 63 0.96 -0.04 5.70
C ASP A 63 0.32 0.68 6.91
N PRO A 64 -1.01 0.56 7.11
CA PRO A 64 -1.72 1.34 8.11
C PRO A 64 -1.47 0.81 9.53
N PRO A 65 -1.69 1.63 10.58
CA PRO A 65 -1.96 1.14 11.93
C PRO A 65 -2.96 -0.02 11.94
N TYR A 66 -2.80 -1.00 12.84
CA TYR A 66 -3.61 -2.25 12.89
C TYR A 66 -4.35 -2.46 14.22
N ASN A 67 -4.33 -1.47 15.12
CA ASN A 67 -4.90 -1.57 16.46
C ASN A 67 -4.30 -2.72 17.28
N LEU A 68 -2.97 -2.90 17.23
CA LEU A 68 -2.26 -3.99 17.88
C LEU A 68 -1.72 -3.61 19.27
N ASP A 69 -1.98 -2.39 19.73
CA ASP A 69 -1.47 -1.82 20.98
C ASP A 69 0.07 -1.91 21.10
N LEU A 70 0.78 -2.06 19.98
CA LEU A 70 2.25 -2.11 19.92
C LEU A 70 2.87 -0.72 20.11
N ALA A 71 2.10 0.33 19.84
CA ALA A 71 2.51 1.71 20.00
C ALA A 71 1.32 2.56 20.47
N CYS A 72 1.60 3.66 21.17
CA CYS A 72 0.57 4.55 21.74
C CYS A 72 -0.34 5.22 20.71
N TRP A 73 0.04 5.21 19.42
CA TRP A 73 -0.75 5.73 18.31
C TRP A 73 -1.59 4.64 17.61
N ASP A 74 -1.44 3.38 18.02
CA ASP A 74 -2.07 2.20 17.41
C ASP A 74 -3.22 1.68 18.28
N THR A 75 -4.04 2.60 18.80
CA THR A 75 -5.22 2.29 19.62
C THR A 75 -6.42 3.12 19.15
N PHE A 76 -7.48 2.44 18.73
CA PHE A 76 -8.72 3.03 18.21
C PHE A 76 -9.93 2.35 18.84
N ASN A 77 -10.88 3.14 19.36
CA ASN A 77 -12.13 2.60 19.95
C ASN A 77 -12.99 1.87 18.91
N ASN A 78 -13.02 2.37 17.67
CA ASN A 78 -13.63 1.72 16.53
C ASN A 78 -12.66 1.82 15.35
N TYR A 79 -11.84 0.78 15.19
CA TYR A 79 -10.85 0.71 14.13
C TYR A 79 -11.48 0.85 12.75
N LEU A 80 -12.61 0.19 12.51
CA LEU A 80 -13.27 0.21 11.22
C LEU A 80 -13.72 1.62 10.84
N ASP A 81 -14.31 2.39 11.76
CA ASP A 81 -14.73 3.77 11.47
C ASP A 81 -13.55 4.71 11.21
N TRP A 82 -12.41 4.47 11.87
CA TRP A 82 -11.18 5.16 11.52
C TRP A 82 -10.68 4.72 10.12
N ALA A 83 -10.75 3.42 9.83
CA ALA A 83 -10.27 2.86 8.57
C ALA A 83 -11.05 3.35 7.35
N LYS A 84 -12.38 3.45 7.48
CA LYS A 84 -13.27 4.00 6.45
C LYS A 84 -12.79 5.37 5.95
N GLN A 85 -12.31 6.24 6.85
CA GLN A 85 -11.90 7.59 6.47
C GLN A 85 -10.75 7.61 5.47
N TRP A 86 -9.77 6.73 5.59
CA TRP A 86 -8.69 6.65 4.61
C TRP A 86 -9.06 5.75 3.42
N LEU A 87 -9.90 4.73 3.60
CA LEU A 87 -10.38 3.88 2.51
C LEU A 87 -11.22 4.67 1.49
N ASP A 88 -12.14 5.50 1.96
CA ASP A 88 -12.99 6.34 1.11
C ASP A 88 -12.15 7.35 0.31
N GLU A 89 -11.15 7.94 0.95
CA GLU A 89 -10.23 8.87 0.30
C GLU A 89 -9.32 8.17 -0.71
N ILE A 90 -8.82 6.97 -0.40
CA ILE A 90 -8.06 6.13 -1.34
C ILE A 90 -8.91 5.85 -2.58
N TYR A 91 -10.16 5.43 -2.39
CA TYR A 91 -11.07 5.17 -3.51
C TYR A 91 -11.29 6.42 -4.38
N ARG A 92 -11.54 7.58 -3.77
CA ARG A 92 -11.74 8.85 -4.48
C ARG A 92 -10.53 9.28 -5.31
N VAL A 93 -9.32 9.17 -4.75
CA VAL A 93 -8.10 9.68 -5.43
C VAL A 93 -7.52 8.70 -6.44
N LEU A 94 -7.88 7.42 -6.40
CA LEU A 94 -7.43 6.44 -7.37
C LEU A 94 -8.06 6.68 -8.73
N SER A 95 -7.25 6.58 -9.79
CA SER A 95 -7.77 6.54 -11.17
C SER A 95 -8.55 5.25 -11.44
N ASP A 96 -9.33 5.22 -12.52
CA ASP A 96 -10.10 4.02 -12.94
C ASP A 96 -9.21 2.79 -13.19
N THR A 97 -7.94 3.01 -13.53
CA THR A 97 -6.92 1.96 -13.72
C THR A 97 -5.97 1.85 -12.53
N GLY A 98 -6.23 2.60 -11.47
CA GLY A 98 -5.44 2.71 -10.26
C GLY A 98 -5.47 1.44 -9.44
N ASN A 99 -4.41 1.18 -8.69
CA ASN A 99 -4.33 0.03 -7.80
C ASN A 99 -3.93 0.48 -6.38
N CYS A 100 -4.51 -0.15 -5.37
CA CYS A 100 -4.08 -0.02 -3.99
C CYS A 100 -3.51 -1.33 -3.48
N VAL A 101 -2.36 -1.27 -2.82
CA VAL A 101 -1.75 -2.40 -2.11
C VAL A 101 -1.77 -2.07 -0.63
N ILE A 102 -2.60 -2.79 0.11
CA ILE A 102 -2.73 -2.68 1.56
C ILE A 102 -1.93 -3.83 2.17
N PHE A 103 -0.91 -3.49 2.96
CA PHE A 103 -0.22 -4.49 3.77
C PHE A 103 -1.11 -4.88 4.96
N GLY A 104 -0.90 -6.07 5.52
CA GLY A 104 -1.63 -6.51 6.70
C GLY A 104 -1.41 -7.98 7.02
N GLY A 105 -1.75 -8.38 8.25
CA GLY A 105 -1.73 -9.77 8.69
C GLY A 105 -3.12 -10.26 9.06
N PHE A 106 -3.35 -11.58 8.93
CA PHE A 106 -4.57 -12.28 9.33
C PHE A 106 -4.51 -12.84 10.76
N GLN A 107 -3.57 -12.35 11.56
CA GLN A 107 -3.18 -13.00 12.82
C GLN A 107 -4.07 -12.61 14.00
N TYR A 108 -5.03 -11.68 13.81
CA TYR A 108 -5.76 -11.07 14.89
C TYR A 108 -7.27 -11.22 14.66
N GLN A 109 -7.79 -12.44 14.83
CA GLN A 109 -9.20 -12.79 14.62
C GLN A 109 -10.19 -12.19 15.64
N ASP A 110 -9.77 -11.24 16.47
CA ASP A 110 -10.65 -10.53 17.40
C ASP A 110 -11.27 -9.32 16.71
N LEU A 111 -12.61 -9.22 16.72
CA LEU A 111 -13.46 -8.14 16.17
C LEU A 111 -13.15 -6.70 16.65
N LYS A 112 -12.13 -6.52 17.48
CA LYS A 112 -11.66 -5.23 17.99
C LYS A 112 -10.30 -4.83 17.41
N LYS A 113 -9.62 -5.74 16.72
CA LYS A 113 -8.30 -5.52 16.14
C LYS A 113 -8.46 -5.33 14.65
N GLY A 114 -7.64 -4.46 14.07
CA GLY A 114 -7.71 -4.09 12.66
C GLY A 114 -7.21 -5.19 11.73
N ASP A 115 -7.85 -6.36 11.76
CA ASP A 115 -7.53 -7.46 10.86
C ASP A 115 -7.80 -7.03 9.41
N LEU A 116 -6.92 -7.47 8.52
CA LEU A 116 -7.06 -7.28 7.09
C LEU A 116 -8.41 -7.81 6.57
N LEU A 117 -9.01 -8.80 7.23
CA LEU A 117 -10.35 -9.28 6.91
C LEU A 117 -11.45 -8.21 7.04
N GLU A 118 -11.40 -7.36 8.06
CA GLU A 118 -12.41 -6.31 8.26
C GLU A 118 -12.26 -5.22 7.19
N ILE A 119 -11.02 -4.83 6.89
CA ILE A 119 -10.72 -3.92 5.78
C ILE A 119 -11.24 -4.51 4.47
N LEU A 120 -10.92 -5.78 4.18
CA LEU A 120 -11.35 -6.45 2.95
C LEU A 120 -12.88 -6.53 2.84
N HIS A 121 -13.58 -6.74 3.95
CA HIS A 121 -15.05 -6.76 3.96
C HIS A 121 -15.64 -5.40 3.58
N TYR A 122 -15.04 -4.30 4.03
CA TYR A 122 -15.48 -2.94 3.66
C TYR A 122 -15.16 -2.59 2.21
N THR A 123 -14.05 -3.08 1.65
CA THR A 123 -13.62 -2.74 0.28
C THR A 123 -14.32 -3.52 -0.83
N ARG A 124 -15.20 -4.48 -0.51
CA ARG A 124 -16.00 -5.24 -1.48
C ARG A 124 -17.30 -4.52 -1.81
#